data_AF-A0A1I5M302-F1
#
_entry.id   AF-A0A1I5M302-F1
#
_cell.length_a   1.000
_cell.length_b   1.000
_cell.length_c   1.000
_cell.angle_alpha   90.00
_cell.angle_beta   90.00
_cell.angle_gamma   90.00
#
_symmetry.space_group_name_H-M   'P 1'
#
loop_
_entity.id
_entity.type
_entity.pdbx_description
1 polymer ?
#
loop_
_entity_poly.entity_id
_entity_poly.type
_entity_poly.pdbx_seq_one_letter_code
_entity_poly.pdbx_strand_id
1 'polypeptide(L)'
;MTRHVTREKQSPKYLDEEDVDPEKGDVAVCRCGLSDDHPFCDGSHRRTGDEGDGVYCYVDGERREIASVTFVDGETLAVETANDETTD
;
A
#
# COMPACT_ATOMS: atom_id res chain seq x y z
N MET A 1 -2.45 11.34 -6.72
CA MET A 1 -2.06 10.14 -5.94
C MET A 1 -0.56 10.16 -5.78
N THR A 2 -0.09 10.47 -4.57
CA THR A 2 1.34 10.39 -4.22
C THR A 2 1.66 8.93 -3.91
N ARG A 3 2.73 8.39 -4.48
CA ARG A 3 3.17 7.01 -4.23
C ARG A 3 4.61 7.03 -3.77
N HIS A 4 4.90 6.38 -2.66
CA HIS A 4 6.27 6.06 -2.29
C HIS A 4 6.78 4.92 -3.19
N VAL A 5 7.85 5.17 -3.93
CA VAL A 5 8.45 4.19 -4.86
C VAL A 5 9.91 3.98 -4.50
N THR A 6 10.22 2.82 -3.93
CA THR A 6 11.60 2.35 -3.77
C THR A 6 12.03 1.63 -5.04
N ARG A 7 13.18 2.00 -5.62
CA ARG A 7 13.69 1.38 -6.84
C ARG A 7 14.50 0.12 -6.53
N GLU A 8 13.81 -1.00 -6.37
CA GLU A 8 14.44 -2.32 -6.19
C GLU A 8 14.39 -3.19 -7.46
N LYS A 9 13.33 -3.03 -8.26
CA LYS A 9 13.10 -3.74 -9.52
C LYS A 9 12.58 -2.75 -10.57
N GLN A 10 12.97 -2.92 -11.83
CA GLN A 10 12.70 -1.96 -12.93
C GLN A 10 11.95 -2.56 -14.14
N SER A 11 11.54 -3.82 -14.05
CA SER A 11 10.88 -4.55 -15.13
C SER A 11 9.49 -5.01 -14.71
N PRO A 12 8.52 -5.09 -15.64
CA PRO A 12 7.21 -5.64 -15.34
C PRO A 12 7.32 -7.12 -14.99
N LYS A 13 6.44 -7.61 -14.12
CA LYS A 13 6.19 -9.04 -13.95
C LYS A 13 5.22 -9.46 -15.04
N TYR A 14 5.66 -10.38 -15.90
CA TYR A 14 4.80 -11.07 -16.86
C TYR A 14 4.15 -12.25 -16.14
N LEU A 15 2.86 -12.46 -16.39
CA LEU A 15 2.11 -13.58 -15.82
C LEU A 15 1.95 -14.67 -16.87
N ASP A 16 2.05 -15.93 -16.44
CA ASP A 16 1.83 -17.10 -17.28
C ASP A 16 0.88 -18.12 -16.63
N GLU A 17 0.74 -19.29 -17.24
CA GLU A 17 -0.18 -20.34 -16.79
C GLU A 17 0.21 -20.93 -15.42
N GLU A 18 1.48 -20.83 -15.01
CA GLU A 18 1.95 -21.34 -13.72
C GLU A 18 1.54 -20.43 -12.55
N ASP A 19 1.28 -19.15 -12.83
CA ASP A 19 0.79 -18.19 -11.82
C ASP A 19 -0.69 -18.41 -11.46
N VAL A 20 -1.44 -19.19 -12.23
CA VAL A 20 -2.85 -19.50 -11.98
C VAL A 20 -2.95 -20.71 -11.06
N ASP A 21 -3.57 -20.55 -9.89
CA ASP A 21 -3.87 -21.67 -8.99
C ASP A 21 -4.77 -22.68 -9.73
N PRO A 22 -4.35 -23.94 -9.95
CA PRO A 22 -5.13 -24.91 -10.72
C PRO A 22 -6.39 -25.39 -10.00
N GLU A 23 -6.47 -25.24 -8.68
CA GLU A 23 -7.64 -25.61 -7.87
C GLU A 23 -8.67 -24.48 -7.77
N LYS A 24 -8.22 -23.22 -7.79
CA LYS A 24 -9.07 -22.03 -7.65
C LYS A 24 -9.36 -21.31 -8.97
N GLY A 25 -8.44 -21.39 -9.92
CA GLY A 25 -8.54 -20.81 -11.25
C GLY A 25 -8.41 -19.29 -11.29
N ASP A 26 -8.01 -18.64 -10.18
CA ASP A 26 -7.90 -17.19 -10.07
C ASP A 26 -6.49 -16.72 -9.67
N VAL A 27 -6.16 -15.50 -10.10
CA VAL A 27 -4.96 -14.77 -9.70
C VAL A 27 -5.40 -13.54 -8.91
N ALA A 28 -4.98 -13.47 -7.65
CA ALA A 28 -5.26 -12.32 -6.80
C ALA A 28 -4.14 -11.28 -6.92
N VAL A 29 -4.47 -10.09 -7.42
CA VAL A 29 -3.52 -8.97 -7.56
C VAL A 29 -3.60 -8.04 -6.36
N CYS A 30 -2.45 -7.70 -5.78
CA CYS A 30 -2.37 -6.77 -4.67
C CYS A 30 -2.83 -5.37 -5.09
N ARG A 31 -3.79 -4.81 -4.34
CA ARG A 31 -4.27 -3.43 -4.49
C ARG A 31 -4.06 -2.56 -3.25
N CYS A 32 -3.70 -3.17 -2.11
CA CYS A 32 -3.46 -2.46 -0.86
C CYS A 32 -2.03 -1.92 -0.74
N GLY A 33 -1.08 -2.42 -1.53
CA GLY A 33 0.33 -2.01 -1.48
C GLY A 33 1.14 -2.63 -0.33
N LEU A 34 0.57 -3.55 0.44
CA LEU A 34 1.19 -4.17 1.63
C LEU A 34 1.73 -5.59 1.41
N SER A 35 1.60 -6.15 0.20
CA SER A 35 2.08 -7.52 -0.02
C SER A 35 3.60 -7.61 -0.02
N ASP A 36 4.16 -8.65 0.55
CA ASP A 36 5.59 -8.95 0.40
C ASP A 36 5.89 -9.65 -0.93
N ASP A 37 4.86 -10.18 -1.61
CA ASP A 37 4.95 -10.90 -2.90
C ASP A 37 4.37 -10.10 -4.07
N HIS A 38 4.59 -8.77 -4.09
CA HIS A 38 4.13 -7.92 -5.18
C HIS A 38 4.55 -8.47 -6.56
N PRO A 39 3.64 -8.53 -7.54
CA PRO A 39 2.32 -7.88 -7.59
C PRO A 39 1.16 -8.72 -7.03
N PHE A 40 1.41 -9.92 -6.52
CA PHE A 40 0.36 -10.83 -6.05
C PHE A 40 -0.14 -10.47 -4.66
N CYS A 41 -1.35 -10.91 -4.35
CA CYS A 41 -1.95 -10.77 -3.05
C CYS A 41 -1.57 -11.95 -2.15
N ASP A 42 -0.89 -11.68 -1.06
CA ASP A 42 -0.55 -12.65 0.01
C ASP A 42 -1.54 -12.64 1.18
N GLY A 43 -2.59 -11.81 1.09
CA GLY A 43 -3.56 -11.61 2.18
C GLY A 43 -3.21 -10.52 3.18
N SER A 44 -2.10 -9.78 3.01
CA SER A 44 -1.71 -8.66 3.89
C SER A 44 -2.75 -7.53 3.96
N HIS A 45 -3.61 -7.39 2.94
CA HIS A 45 -4.74 -6.45 2.95
C HIS A 45 -5.70 -6.66 4.12
N ARG A 46 -5.73 -7.83 4.75
CA ARG A 46 -6.61 -8.08 5.92
C ARG A 46 -6.19 -7.27 7.14
N ARG A 47 -4.95 -6.76 7.17
CA ARG A 47 -4.44 -5.88 8.23
C ARG A 47 -5.03 -4.45 8.15
N THR A 48 -5.69 -4.10 7.04
CA THR A 48 -6.20 -2.75 6.78
C THR A 48 -7.68 -2.58 7.14
N GLY A 49 -8.30 -3.55 7.81
CA GLY A 49 -9.75 -3.56 8.05
C GLY A 49 -10.28 -2.39 8.87
N ASP A 50 -9.45 -1.84 9.76
CA ASP A 50 -9.75 -0.69 10.61
C ASP A 50 -9.01 0.59 10.14
N GLU A 51 -8.64 0.66 8.86
CA GLU A 51 -8.15 1.90 8.27
C GLU A 51 -9.31 2.85 8.02
N GLY A 52 -9.29 4.01 8.69
CA GLY A 52 -10.09 5.16 8.31
C GLY A 52 -9.51 5.87 7.09
N ASP A 53 -10.19 6.90 6.62
CA ASP A 53 -9.65 7.80 5.60
C ASP A 53 -8.29 8.35 6.07
N GLY A 54 -7.31 8.47 5.18
CA GLY A 54 -5.98 8.98 5.54
C GLY A 54 -4.86 8.40 4.68
N VAL A 55 -3.62 8.83 4.99
CA VAL A 55 -2.41 8.32 4.33
C VAL A 55 -1.49 7.74 5.40
N TYR A 56 -1.10 6.48 5.21
CA TYR A 56 -0.31 5.74 6.19
C TYR A 56 1.03 5.28 5.59
N CYS A 57 2.08 5.29 6.40
CA CYS A 57 3.35 4.64 6.13
C CYS A 57 3.55 3.49 7.13
N TYR A 58 4.00 2.34 6.64
CA TYR A 58 4.32 1.19 7.46
C TYR A 58 5.84 1.13 7.66
N VAL A 59 6.29 1.28 8.91
CA VAL A 59 7.70 1.30 9.29
C VAL A 59 7.93 0.17 10.29
N ASP A 60 8.81 -0.77 9.95
CA ASP A 60 9.10 -1.95 10.78
C ASP A 60 7.85 -2.75 11.17
N GLY A 61 6.87 -2.80 10.27
CA GLY A 61 5.58 -3.48 10.49
C GLY A 61 4.56 -2.67 11.29
N GLU A 62 4.92 -1.49 11.80
CA GLU A 62 4.01 -0.60 12.51
C GLU A 62 3.39 0.44 11.57
N ARG A 63 2.07 0.60 11.65
CA ARG A 63 1.33 1.62 10.90
C ARG A 63 1.50 2.99 11.55
N ARG A 64 1.86 4.01 10.75
CA ARG A 64 1.94 5.41 11.18
C ARG A 64 1.22 6.30 10.18
N GLU A 65 0.34 7.17 10.66
CA GLU A 65 -0.31 8.18 9.83
C GLU A 65 0.71 9.27 9.43
N ILE A 66 0.62 9.73 8.18
CA ILE A 66 1.49 10.76 7.63
C ILE A 66 0.78 12.11 7.71
N ALA A 67 1.29 13.04 8.53
CA ALA A 67 0.81 14.42 8.57
C ALA A 67 1.42 15.29 7.44
N SER A 68 2.67 15.02 7.07
CA SER A 68 3.36 15.74 5.99
C SER A 68 4.55 14.94 5.45
N VAL A 69 4.90 15.18 4.19
CA VAL A 69 6.11 14.64 3.54
C VAL A 69 7.05 15.78 3.19
N THR A 70 8.29 15.75 3.68
CA THR A 70 9.34 16.68 3.26
C THR A 70 10.23 16.01 2.22
N PHE A 71 10.35 16.66 1.06
CA PHE A 71 11.15 16.19 -0.07
C PHE A 71 12.61 16.68 0.02
N VAL A 72 13.48 16.06 -0.77
CA VAL A 72 14.93 16.35 -0.77
C VAL A 72 15.29 17.77 -1.24
N ASP A 73 14.40 18.40 -1.99
CA ASP A 73 14.51 19.81 -2.42
C ASP A 73 14.02 20.81 -1.35
N GLY A 74 13.58 20.31 -0.19
CA GLY A 74 13.07 21.10 0.92
C GLY A 74 11.59 21.45 0.83
N GLU A 75 10.90 21.07 -0.25
CA GLU A 75 9.44 21.22 -0.33
C GLU A 75 8.77 20.32 0.72
N THR A 76 7.67 20.80 1.30
CA THR A 76 6.83 20.00 2.20
C THR A 76 5.41 19.92 1.66
N LEU A 77 4.93 18.70 1.48
CA LEU A 77 3.55 18.39 1.17
C LEU A 77 2.80 18.07 2.46
N ALA A 78 1.87 18.94 2.85
CA ALA A 78 0.92 18.62 3.91
C ALA A 78 -0.09 17.57 3.42
N VAL A 79 -0.40 16.60 4.27
CA VAL A 79 -1.41 15.58 4.02
C VAL A 79 -2.62 15.91 4.87
N GLU A 80 -3.81 15.90 4.26
CA GLU A 80 -5.06 15.98 5.02
C GLU A 80 -5.17 14.71 5.86
N THR A 81 -4.98 14.85 7.18
CA THR A 81 -5.28 13.81 8.15
C THR A 81 -6.78 13.65 8.25
N ALA A 82 -7.28 12.46 8.56
CA ALA A 82 -8.69 12.34 8.89
C ALA A 82 -9.00 13.30 10.05
N ASN A 83 -9.86 14.29 9.78
CA ASN A 83 -10.46 15.05 10.86
C ASN A 83 -11.32 14.06 11.64
N ASP A 84 -11.02 13.89 12.91
CA ASP A 84 -11.92 13.23 13.86
C ASP A 84 -13.15 14.14 14.04
N GLU A 85 -14.05 14.15 13.06
CA GLU A 85 -15.40 14.67 13.23
C GLU A 85 -16.28 13.55 13.80
N THR A 86 -15.91 13.04 14.98
CA THR A 86 -16.88 12.41 15.88
C THR A 86 -17.67 13.53 16.56
N THR A 87 -18.70 14.05 15.89
CA THR A 87 -19.76 14.83 16.54
C THR A 87 -20.92 13.89 16.84
N ASP A 88 -21.08 13.60 18.14
CA ASP A 88 -22.23 13.06 18.91
C ASP A 88 -23.07 11.89 18.30
#